data_AF-A0A5M3YRF0-F1
#
_entry.id   AF-A0A5M3YRF0-F1
#
_cell.length_a   1.000
_cell.length_b   1.000
_cell.length_c   1.000
_cell.angle_alpha   90.00
_cell.angle_beta   90.00
_cell.angle_gamma   90.00
#
_symmetry.space_group_name_H-M   'P 1'
#
loop_
_entity.id
_entity.type
_entity.pdbx_description
1 polymer ?
#
loop_
_entity_poly.entity_id
_entity_poly.type
_entity_poly.pdbx_seq_one_letter_code
_entity_poly.pdbx_strand_id
1 'polypeptide(L)'
;MAVPELTQQQLDEIYAFAVDLGRKAGQLLLESIERRMDGEQSREADEKENAVDIVTQTDEDVETFIKTAIQRQYPSHKFLGEETYAKGQSRDYLIDENPTWCIDPLDGTVNFTHIFPMFCVSIGFLVNHRPVIGVIYAPFQDQLFSSCVNRGAWLNETRRLPLLRNPVPPMPAAAPSKCIFACEWGKDRRDIPDGNMHRKIESFVNLAAEVGGRGGKGGMVHGVRSLGSATLDLAYTAMGSFDIWWEGGCWEWDVAAGIAILLEAGGLVTTANPPENPDTAPIEKVRLGSRLYLAIRPAGPSATETGRQSQERTVREVWRRVRQLEYTRPGA
;
A
#
# COMPACT_ATOMS: atom_id res chain seq x y z
N MET A 1 -9.64 22.02 20.13
CA MET A 1 -10.95 21.37 20.34
C MET A 1 -10.71 19.88 20.24
N ALA A 2 -11.22 19.07 21.17
CA ALA A 2 -11.08 17.61 21.06
C ALA A 2 -11.84 17.14 19.81
N VAL A 3 -11.16 16.45 18.90
CA VAL A 3 -11.80 15.86 17.72
C VAL A 3 -12.75 14.77 18.20
N PRO A 4 -14.03 14.79 17.82
CA PRO A 4 -14.98 13.78 18.25
C PRO A 4 -14.60 12.42 17.66
N GLU A 5 -14.52 11.39 18.49
CA GLU A 5 -14.45 10.00 18.03
C GLU A 5 -15.72 9.70 17.19
N LEU A 6 -15.52 9.22 15.95
CA LEU A 6 -16.64 8.79 15.12
C LEU A 6 -17.29 7.57 15.75
N THR A 7 -18.62 7.59 15.85
CA THR A 7 -19.39 6.42 16.29
C THR A 7 -19.26 5.29 15.26
N GLN A 8 -19.49 4.05 15.68
CA GLN A 8 -19.47 2.90 14.76
C GLN A 8 -20.48 3.06 13.61
N GLN A 9 -21.66 3.65 13.89
CA GLN A 9 -22.66 3.92 12.85
C GLN A 9 -22.13 4.88 11.78
N GLN A 10 -21.45 5.97 12.19
CA GLN A 10 -20.85 6.91 11.24
C GLN A 10 -19.74 6.25 10.42
N LEU A 11 -18.92 5.40 11.06
CA LEU A 11 -17.90 4.62 10.36
C LEU A 11 -18.52 3.66 9.33
N ASP A 12 -19.64 3.03 9.67
CA ASP A 12 -20.35 2.12 8.77
C ASP A 12 -20.92 2.83 7.54
N GLU A 13 -21.49 4.03 7.73
CA GLU A 13 -21.98 4.88 6.64
C GLU A 13 -20.84 5.35 5.72
N ILE A 14 -19.73 5.81 6.31
CA ILE A 14 -18.52 6.21 5.56
C ILE A 14 -17.91 5.03 4.82
N TYR A 15 -17.86 3.85 5.45
CA TYR A 15 -17.34 2.62 4.84
C TYR A 15 -18.17 2.19 3.64
N ALA A 16 -19.51 2.18 3.76
CA ALA A 16 -20.40 1.84 2.65
C ALA A 16 -20.24 2.82 1.48
N PHE A 17 -20.14 4.12 1.78
CA PHE A 17 -19.87 5.15 0.78
C PHE A 17 -18.50 4.94 0.10
N ALA A 18 -17.44 4.67 0.87
CA ALA A 18 -16.09 4.47 0.34
C ALA A 18 -16.01 3.25 -0.59
N VAL A 19 -16.70 2.16 -0.25
CA VAL A 19 -16.77 0.94 -1.07
C VAL A 19 -17.48 1.22 -2.40
N ASP A 20 -18.65 1.86 -2.36
CA ASP A 20 -19.39 2.24 -3.58
C ASP A 20 -18.56 3.20 -4.45
N LEU A 21 -17.88 4.15 -3.83
CA LEU A 21 -17.02 5.10 -4.53
C LEU A 21 -15.83 4.43 -5.20
N GLY A 22 -15.15 3.51 -4.51
CA GLY A 22 -14.02 2.75 -5.04
C GLY A 22 -14.43 1.89 -6.25
N ARG A 23 -15.59 1.22 -6.19
CA ARG A 23 -16.13 0.44 -7.31
C ARG A 23 -16.39 1.32 -8.54
N LYS A 24 -17.07 2.46 -8.36
CA LYS A 24 -17.37 3.40 -9.45
C LYS A 24 -16.09 3.98 -10.05
N ALA A 25 -15.13 4.37 -9.22
CA ALA A 25 -13.84 4.88 -9.68
C ALA A 25 -13.07 3.83 -10.50
N GLY A 26 -13.01 2.57 -10.05
CA GLY A 26 -12.33 1.53 -10.83
C GLY A 26 -13.07 1.13 -12.10
N GLN A 27 -14.39 1.30 -12.17
CA GLN A 27 -15.14 1.16 -13.43
C GLN A 27 -14.68 2.20 -14.46
N LEU A 28 -14.46 3.46 -14.06
CA LEU A 28 -13.92 4.49 -14.95
C LEU A 28 -12.53 4.12 -15.50
N LEU A 29 -11.67 3.52 -14.66
CA LEU A 29 -10.37 3.00 -15.10
C LEU A 29 -10.54 1.86 -16.12
N LEU A 30 -11.46 0.93 -15.88
CA LEU A 30 -11.71 -0.20 -16.77
C LEU A 30 -12.25 0.27 -18.13
N GLU A 31 -13.24 1.16 -18.13
CA GLU A 31 -13.78 1.78 -19.34
C GLU A 31 -12.72 2.55 -20.14
N SER A 32 -11.74 3.16 -19.46
CA SER A 32 -10.59 3.81 -20.11
C SER A 32 -9.67 2.80 -20.80
N ILE A 33 -9.39 1.64 -20.17
CA ILE A 33 -8.61 0.57 -20.79
C ILE A 33 -9.36 -0.08 -21.95
N GLU A 34 -10.66 -0.37 -21.80
CA GLU A 34 -11.47 -1.00 -22.85
C GLU A 34 -11.47 -0.16 -24.12
N ARG A 35 -11.70 1.16 -24.01
CA ARG A 35 -11.59 2.10 -25.14
C ARG A 35 -10.22 2.08 -25.81
N ARG A 36 -9.14 1.98 -25.02
CA ARG A 36 -7.77 1.88 -25.56
C ARG A 36 -7.50 0.55 -26.26
N MET A 37 -8.08 -0.55 -25.76
CA MET A 37 -7.94 -1.89 -26.35
C MET A 37 -8.73 -2.03 -27.65
N ASP A 38 -9.93 -1.44 -27.72
CA ASP A 38 -10.82 -1.49 -28.88
C ASP A 38 -10.38 -0.57 -30.03
N GLY A 39 -9.37 0.28 -29.81
CA GLY A 39 -8.88 1.21 -30.81
C GLY A 39 -9.86 2.34 -31.13
N GLU A 40 -10.83 2.62 -30.24
CA GLU A 40 -11.71 3.79 -30.30
C GLU A 40 -10.97 5.07 -29.89
N GLN A 41 -9.81 5.29 -30.52
CA GLN A 41 -9.16 6.59 -30.58
C GLN A 41 -9.69 7.30 -31.83
N SER A 42 -10.29 8.47 -31.63
CA SER A 42 -10.78 9.31 -32.72
C SER A 42 -9.60 9.69 -33.63
N ARG A 43 -9.61 9.16 -34.85
CA ARG A 43 -8.61 9.33 -35.93
C ARG A 43 -8.30 10.79 -36.35
N GLU A 44 -8.82 11.79 -35.64
CA GLU A 44 -8.61 13.22 -35.90
C GLU A 44 -7.87 13.96 -34.76
N ALA A 45 -7.68 13.35 -33.58
CA ALA A 45 -6.92 13.96 -32.46
C ALA A 45 -5.47 13.45 -32.34
N ASP A 46 -5.10 12.44 -33.14
CA ASP A 46 -3.90 11.59 -32.97
C ASP A 46 -2.54 12.23 -33.30
N GLU A 47 -2.45 13.50 -33.68
CA GLU A 47 -1.13 14.15 -33.85
C GLU A 47 -0.61 14.84 -32.58
N LYS A 48 -1.37 14.88 -31.47
CA LYS A 48 -1.00 15.72 -30.31
C LYS A 48 -0.91 15.03 -28.94
N GLU A 49 -1.59 13.92 -28.69
CA GLU A 49 -1.60 13.29 -27.36
C GLU A 49 -0.99 11.89 -27.40
N ASN A 50 0.09 11.69 -26.65
CA ASN A 50 0.75 10.40 -26.53
C ASN A 50 0.15 9.58 -25.37
N ALA A 51 0.53 8.30 -25.24
CA ALA A 51 -0.03 7.41 -24.21
C ALA A 51 0.14 7.95 -22.77
N VAL A 52 1.14 8.78 -22.51
CA VAL A 52 1.35 9.40 -21.19
C VAL A 52 0.30 10.46 -20.91
N ASP A 53 -0.11 11.24 -21.91
CA ASP A 53 -1.12 12.28 -21.79
C ASP A 53 -2.51 11.68 -21.45
N ILE A 54 -2.86 10.56 -22.09
CA ILE A 54 -4.14 9.85 -21.86
C ILE A 54 -4.23 9.30 -20.43
N VAL A 55 -3.12 8.74 -19.94
CA VAL A 55 -3.06 8.18 -18.58
C VAL A 55 -3.21 9.32 -17.59
N THR A 56 -2.46 10.40 -17.76
CA THR A 56 -2.57 11.62 -16.94
C THR A 56 -4.02 12.15 -16.89
N GLN A 57 -4.72 12.20 -18.02
CA GLN A 57 -6.12 12.62 -18.05
C GLN A 57 -7.03 11.66 -17.28
N THR A 58 -6.81 10.35 -17.40
CA THR A 58 -7.59 9.35 -16.68
C THR A 58 -7.41 9.47 -15.17
N ASP A 59 -6.18 9.63 -14.68
CA ASP A 59 -5.88 9.88 -13.26
C ASP A 59 -6.63 11.13 -12.75
N GLU A 60 -6.55 12.25 -13.49
CA GLU A 60 -7.19 13.51 -13.13
C GLU A 60 -8.73 13.43 -13.10
N ASP A 61 -9.32 12.74 -14.08
CA ASP A 61 -10.76 12.54 -14.17
C ASP A 61 -11.30 11.70 -13.01
N VAL A 62 -10.60 10.61 -12.68
CA VAL A 62 -10.96 9.74 -11.55
C VAL A 62 -10.80 10.47 -10.22
N GLU A 63 -9.72 11.22 -10.03
CA GLU A 63 -9.55 12.03 -8.82
C GLU A 63 -10.66 13.08 -8.68
N THR A 64 -10.99 13.77 -9.78
CA THR A 64 -12.05 14.78 -9.81
C THR A 64 -13.40 14.17 -9.46
N PHE A 65 -13.71 13.00 -10.00
CA PHE A 65 -14.92 12.25 -9.67
C PHE A 65 -14.99 11.92 -8.17
N ILE A 66 -13.92 11.33 -7.62
CA ILE A 66 -13.83 10.94 -6.21
C ILE A 66 -13.97 12.17 -5.30
N LYS A 67 -13.20 13.23 -5.57
CA LYS A 67 -13.20 14.48 -4.82
C LYS A 67 -14.57 15.13 -4.80
N THR A 68 -15.22 15.22 -5.95
CA THR A 68 -16.57 15.82 -6.07
C THR A 68 -17.60 15.04 -5.26
N ALA A 69 -17.56 13.70 -5.34
CA ALA A 69 -18.46 12.85 -4.57
C ALA A 69 -18.25 13.02 -3.05
N ILE A 70 -16.99 13.04 -2.60
CA ILE A 70 -16.63 13.24 -1.19
C ILE A 70 -17.08 14.62 -0.71
N GLN A 71 -16.78 15.70 -1.44
CA GLN A 71 -17.15 17.06 -1.04
C GLN A 71 -18.66 17.25 -0.95
N ARG A 72 -19.43 16.57 -1.81
CA ARG A 72 -20.89 16.59 -1.76
C ARG A 72 -21.45 15.89 -0.54
N GLN A 73 -20.91 14.71 -0.19
CA GLN A 73 -21.42 13.89 0.91
C GLN A 73 -20.88 14.34 2.27
N TYR A 74 -19.63 14.77 2.33
CA TYR A 74 -18.88 15.12 3.53
C TYR A 74 -18.14 16.45 3.37
N PRO A 75 -18.85 17.59 3.27
CA PRO A 75 -18.26 18.89 2.94
C PRO A 75 -17.25 19.42 3.98
N SER A 76 -17.26 18.90 5.21
CA SER A 76 -16.31 19.25 6.25
C SER A 76 -15.04 18.39 6.28
N HIS A 77 -15.00 17.27 5.53
CA HIS A 77 -13.85 16.38 5.52
C HIS A 77 -12.76 16.94 4.60
N LYS A 78 -11.51 16.71 4.96
CA LYS A 78 -10.34 17.08 4.14
C LYS A 78 -10.11 16.05 3.03
N PHE A 79 -9.44 16.49 1.97
CA PHE A 79 -9.08 15.67 0.82
C PHE A 79 -7.57 15.80 0.54
N LEU A 80 -6.91 14.65 0.36
CA LEU A 80 -5.52 14.50 -0.03
C LEU A 80 -5.46 13.48 -1.18
N GLY A 81 -5.28 13.94 -2.42
CA GLY A 81 -5.12 13.07 -3.60
C GLY A 81 -3.73 13.26 -4.23
N GLU A 82 -3.19 12.23 -4.88
CA GLU A 82 -1.89 12.29 -5.58
C GLU A 82 -1.85 13.48 -6.56
N GLU A 83 -2.85 13.63 -7.43
CA GLU A 83 -2.83 14.58 -8.53
C GLU A 83 -3.04 16.02 -8.04
N THR A 84 -3.97 16.23 -7.12
CA THR A 84 -4.13 17.53 -6.43
C THR A 84 -2.84 17.92 -5.71
N TYR A 85 -2.16 16.96 -5.08
CA TYR A 85 -0.92 17.21 -4.35
C TYR A 85 0.26 17.49 -5.27
N ALA A 86 0.41 16.72 -6.36
CA ALA A 86 1.47 16.87 -7.35
C ALA A 86 1.44 18.24 -8.05
N LYS A 87 0.24 18.82 -8.23
CA LYS A 87 0.05 20.19 -8.73
C LYS A 87 0.43 21.27 -7.70
N GLY A 88 0.54 20.91 -6.42
CA GLY A 88 0.96 21.79 -5.34
C GLY A 88 2.48 22.04 -5.36
N GLN A 89 2.90 23.26 -4.99
CA GLN A 89 4.33 23.59 -4.87
C GLN A 89 4.94 23.12 -3.54
N SER A 90 4.13 22.78 -2.55
CA SER A 90 4.57 22.34 -1.22
C SER A 90 4.74 20.82 -1.16
N ARG A 91 5.78 20.37 -0.44
CA ARG A 91 6.00 18.97 -0.08
C ARG A 91 5.62 18.65 1.38
N ASP A 92 4.78 19.49 1.99
CA ASP A 92 4.39 19.35 3.39
C ASP A 92 3.54 18.09 3.63
N TYR A 93 3.65 17.55 4.83
CA TYR A 93 2.75 16.51 5.35
C TYR A 93 1.40 17.15 5.73
N LEU A 94 0.30 16.63 5.17
CA LEU A 94 -1.02 17.30 5.24
C LEU A 94 -2.06 16.56 6.10
N ILE A 95 -1.70 15.41 6.68
CA ILE A 95 -2.62 14.61 7.49
C ILE A 95 -2.53 15.03 8.94
N ASP A 96 -3.63 15.56 9.47
CA ASP A 96 -3.75 16.01 10.85
C ASP A 96 -4.83 15.23 11.64
N GLU A 97 -5.32 15.83 12.72
CA GLU A 97 -6.35 15.22 13.55
C GLU A 97 -7.73 15.13 12.87
N ASN A 98 -7.98 15.89 11.81
CA ASN A 98 -9.29 15.99 11.18
C ASN A 98 -9.59 14.82 10.23
N PRO A 99 -10.87 14.45 10.05
CA PRO A 99 -11.31 13.49 9.03
C PRO A 99 -10.74 13.82 7.65
N THR A 100 -9.91 12.93 7.11
CA THR A 100 -9.18 13.15 5.85
C THR A 100 -9.31 11.95 4.93
N TRP A 101 -9.72 12.19 3.70
CA TRP A 101 -9.72 11.20 2.62
C TRP A 101 -8.37 11.26 1.90
N CYS A 102 -7.62 10.16 1.91
CA CYS A 102 -6.33 10.01 1.26
C CYS A 102 -6.46 9.06 0.08
N ILE A 103 -6.30 9.58 -1.14
CA ILE A 103 -6.74 8.94 -2.38
C ILE A 103 -5.56 8.78 -3.33
N ASP A 104 -5.41 7.59 -3.88
CA ASP A 104 -4.68 7.37 -5.12
C ASP A 104 -5.71 6.98 -6.20
N PRO A 105 -5.98 7.84 -7.20
CA PRO A 105 -6.95 7.53 -8.24
C PRO A 105 -6.50 6.37 -9.14
N LEU A 106 -5.19 6.13 -9.27
CA LEU A 106 -4.59 5.07 -10.07
C LEU A 106 -3.18 4.71 -9.56
N ASP A 107 -3.11 3.81 -8.59
CA ASP A 107 -1.83 3.18 -8.25
C ASP A 107 -1.47 2.17 -9.34
N GLY A 108 -0.20 2.17 -9.76
CA GLY A 108 0.28 1.39 -10.89
C GLY A 108 0.09 2.07 -12.25
N THR A 109 0.23 3.39 -12.33
CA THR A 109 0.17 4.20 -13.58
C THR A 109 0.98 3.59 -14.74
N VAL A 110 2.19 3.06 -14.47
CA VAL A 110 3.02 2.37 -15.47
C VAL A 110 2.35 1.08 -15.95
N ASN A 111 1.77 0.31 -15.04
CA ASN A 111 1.05 -0.91 -15.37
C ASN A 111 -0.18 -0.60 -16.24
N PHE A 112 -0.94 0.42 -15.86
CA PHE A 112 -2.08 0.91 -16.63
C PHE A 112 -1.69 1.39 -18.04
N THR A 113 -0.55 2.10 -18.15
CA THR A 113 0.00 2.55 -19.44
C THR A 113 0.26 1.36 -20.37
N HIS A 114 0.80 0.27 -19.83
CA HIS A 114 1.16 -0.94 -20.56
C HIS A 114 0.08 -2.02 -20.60
N ILE A 115 -1.12 -1.76 -20.06
CA ILE A 115 -2.22 -2.74 -19.93
C ILE A 115 -1.73 -4.00 -19.17
N PHE A 116 -0.77 -3.83 -18.25
CA PHE A 116 -0.42 -4.86 -17.29
C PHE A 116 -1.49 -4.86 -16.20
N PRO A 117 -2.10 -6.00 -15.87
CA PRO A 117 -3.38 -6.02 -15.15
C PRO A 117 -3.27 -5.64 -13.66
N MET A 118 -2.13 -5.16 -13.16
CA MET A 118 -1.92 -4.85 -11.73
C MET A 118 -1.98 -3.35 -11.45
N PHE A 119 -3.18 -2.77 -11.49
CA PHE A 119 -3.42 -1.38 -11.11
C PHE A 119 -4.72 -1.28 -10.31
N CYS A 120 -4.89 -0.23 -9.51
CA CYS A 120 -6.06 -0.09 -8.64
C CYS A 120 -6.38 1.35 -8.26
N VAL A 121 -7.60 1.57 -7.79
CA VAL A 121 -7.98 2.76 -7.01
C VAL A 121 -7.70 2.49 -5.54
N SER A 122 -7.04 3.43 -4.85
CA SER A 122 -6.81 3.43 -3.40
C SER A 122 -7.63 4.53 -2.72
N ILE A 123 -8.43 4.17 -1.72
CA ILE A 123 -9.17 5.12 -0.88
C ILE A 123 -8.91 4.78 0.60
N GLY A 124 -8.09 5.60 1.25
CA GLY A 124 -7.93 5.61 2.70
C GLY A 124 -8.77 6.70 3.34
N PHE A 125 -9.41 6.41 4.46
CA PHE A 125 -10.03 7.44 5.29
C PHE A 125 -9.40 7.43 6.68
N LEU A 126 -8.95 8.61 7.10
CA LEU A 126 -8.12 8.82 8.28
C LEU A 126 -8.80 9.72 9.30
N VAL A 127 -8.60 9.40 10.57
CA VAL A 127 -8.99 10.21 11.73
C VAL A 127 -7.84 10.18 12.72
N ASN A 128 -7.46 11.32 13.31
CA ASN A 128 -6.36 11.39 14.29
C ASN A 128 -5.05 10.77 13.76
N HIS A 129 -4.66 11.14 12.52
CA HIS A 129 -3.50 10.60 11.80
C HIS A 129 -3.52 9.08 11.52
N ARG A 130 -4.62 8.38 11.77
CA ARG A 130 -4.71 6.91 11.64
C ARG A 130 -5.66 6.52 10.52
N PRO A 131 -5.24 5.64 9.59
CA PRO A 131 -6.17 4.98 8.68
C PRO A 131 -7.17 4.13 9.46
N VAL A 132 -8.46 4.43 9.33
CA VAL A 132 -9.56 3.72 10.00
C VAL A 132 -10.46 2.97 9.02
N ILE A 133 -10.48 3.37 7.75
CA ILE A 133 -11.14 2.67 6.65
C ILE A 133 -10.17 2.62 5.48
N GLY A 134 -10.10 1.47 4.81
CA GLY A 134 -9.33 1.29 3.58
C GLY A 134 -10.18 0.59 2.54
N VAL A 135 -10.13 1.08 1.31
CA VAL A 135 -10.75 0.47 0.13
C VAL A 135 -9.72 0.47 -0.99
N ILE A 136 -9.45 -0.70 -1.55
CA ILE A 136 -8.58 -0.88 -2.70
C ILE A 136 -9.37 -1.68 -3.73
N TYR A 137 -9.57 -1.13 -4.92
CA TYR A 137 -10.26 -1.85 -5.99
C TYR A 137 -9.34 -2.02 -7.20
N ALA A 138 -9.00 -3.27 -7.50
CA ALA A 138 -8.28 -3.69 -8.69
C ALA A 138 -9.30 -4.14 -9.75
N PRO A 139 -9.70 -3.26 -10.69
CA PRO A 139 -10.84 -3.53 -11.55
C PRO A 139 -10.57 -4.64 -12.57
N PHE A 140 -9.32 -4.80 -13.03
CA PHE A 140 -8.99 -5.82 -14.03
C PHE A 140 -9.16 -7.25 -13.49
N GLN A 141 -8.88 -7.47 -12.19
CA GLN A 141 -9.03 -8.75 -11.50
C GLN A 141 -10.40 -8.91 -10.85
N ASP A 142 -11.23 -7.87 -10.84
CA ASP A 142 -12.44 -7.78 -10.02
C ASP A 142 -12.16 -8.12 -8.54
N GLN A 143 -11.16 -7.44 -7.97
CA GLN A 143 -10.77 -7.60 -6.57
C GLN A 143 -10.94 -6.30 -5.79
N LEU A 144 -11.92 -6.28 -4.89
CA LEU A 144 -12.17 -5.22 -3.92
C LEU A 144 -11.68 -5.67 -2.54
N PHE A 145 -10.60 -5.09 -2.06
CA PHE A 145 -10.16 -5.22 -0.68
C PHE A 145 -10.74 -4.07 0.14
N SER A 146 -11.33 -4.36 1.28
CA SER A 146 -11.93 -3.33 2.12
C SER A 146 -11.77 -3.63 3.60
N SER A 147 -11.66 -2.60 4.42
CA SER A 147 -11.70 -2.71 5.88
C SER A 147 -12.31 -1.48 6.53
N CYS A 148 -12.81 -1.68 7.74
CA CYS A 148 -13.18 -0.63 8.66
C CYS A 148 -12.73 -1.08 10.04
N VAL A 149 -12.23 -0.14 10.86
CA VAL A 149 -11.82 -0.43 12.23
C VAL A 149 -12.93 -1.18 12.98
N ASN A 150 -12.55 -2.25 13.69
CA ASN A 150 -13.45 -3.15 14.43
C ASN A 150 -14.43 -3.98 13.56
N ARG A 151 -14.32 -3.95 12.23
CA ARG A 151 -15.15 -4.76 11.31
C ARG A 151 -14.36 -5.84 10.58
N GLY A 152 -13.05 -5.87 10.75
CA GLY A 152 -12.15 -6.75 10.01
C GLY A 152 -11.96 -6.30 8.56
N ALA A 153 -11.16 -7.08 7.84
CA ALA A 153 -10.86 -6.87 6.43
C ALA A 153 -11.50 -7.94 5.55
N TRP A 154 -11.87 -7.57 4.33
CA TRP A 154 -12.68 -8.36 3.42
C TRP A 154 -12.15 -8.28 1.99
N LEU A 155 -12.27 -9.38 1.25
CA LEU A 155 -12.14 -9.46 -0.19
C LEU A 155 -13.53 -9.64 -0.79
N ASN A 156 -13.87 -8.78 -1.76
CA ASN A 156 -15.14 -8.73 -2.47
C ASN A 156 -16.34 -8.73 -1.50
N GLU A 157 -16.19 -8.04 -0.36
CA GLU A 157 -17.17 -7.86 0.73
C GLU A 157 -17.69 -9.15 1.38
N THR A 158 -17.31 -10.31 0.87
CA THR A 158 -17.92 -11.61 1.18
C THR A 158 -16.92 -12.55 1.83
N ARG A 159 -15.63 -12.38 1.55
CA ARG A 159 -14.58 -13.27 2.05
C ARG A 159 -13.69 -12.54 3.04
N ARG A 160 -13.73 -12.94 4.31
CA ARG A 160 -12.91 -12.35 5.37
C ARG A 160 -11.42 -12.67 5.16
N LEU A 161 -10.56 -11.67 5.35
CA LEU A 161 -9.10 -11.80 5.33
C LEU A 161 -8.54 -12.18 6.72
N PRO A 162 -7.36 -12.83 6.78
CA PRO A 162 -6.53 -13.33 5.66
C PRO A 162 -7.12 -14.59 4.99
N LEU A 163 -6.67 -14.90 3.77
CA LEU A 163 -7.04 -16.13 3.05
C LEU A 163 -6.07 -17.29 3.31
N LEU A 164 -5.59 -17.37 4.54
CA LEU A 164 -4.73 -18.45 5.00
C LEU A 164 -5.57 -19.61 5.54
N ARG A 165 -4.91 -20.73 5.86
CA ARG A 165 -5.55 -21.83 6.58
C ARG A 165 -6.14 -21.31 7.89
N ASN A 166 -7.23 -21.95 8.35
CA ASN A 166 -7.83 -21.68 9.66
C ASN A 166 -7.55 -22.88 10.60
N PRO A 167 -6.86 -22.70 11.74
CA PRO A 167 -6.34 -21.43 12.27
C PRO A 167 -5.20 -20.84 11.42
N VAL A 168 -5.10 -19.51 11.44
CA VAL A 168 -4.04 -18.76 10.73
C VAL A 168 -2.66 -19.28 11.18
N PRO A 169 -1.77 -19.67 10.27
CA PRO A 169 -0.46 -20.19 10.65
C PRO A 169 0.46 -19.07 11.18
N PRO A 170 1.43 -19.39 12.06
CA PRO A 170 2.47 -18.44 12.44
C PRO A 170 3.34 -18.05 11.24
N MET A 171 4.21 -17.05 11.44
CA MET A 171 5.32 -16.85 10.51
C MET A 171 6.27 -18.05 10.55
N PRO A 172 6.93 -18.43 9.43
CA PRO A 172 7.91 -19.51 9.44
C PRO A 172 8.95 -19.34 10.55
N ALA A 173 9.28 -20.43 11.26
CA ALA A 173 10.32 -20.39 12.30
C ALA A 173 11.69 -19.96 11.74
N ALA A 174 11.96 -20.30 10.47
CA ALA A 174 13.16 -19.93 9.74
C ALA A 174 13.03 -18.62 8.94
N ALA A 175 12.02 -17.79 9.20
CA ALA A 175 11.82 -16.53 8.50
C ALA A 175 13.14 -15.70 8.47
N PRO A 176 13.46 -15.03 7.34
CA PRO A 176 12.60 -14.83 6.18
C PRO A 176 12.64 -16.02 5.20
N SER A 177 13.39 -17.09 5.51
CA SER A 177 13.32 -18.31 4.70
C SER A 177 11.92 -18.90 4.74
N LYS A 178 11.46 -19.39 3.59
CA LYS A 178 10.09 -19.87 3.32
C LYS A 178 9.02 -18.77 3.24
N CYS A 179 9.39 -17.50 3.40
CA CYS A 179 8.47 -16.37 3.16
C CYS A 179 8.47 -15.96 1.67
N ILE A 180 7.35 -15.46 1.17
CA ILE A 180 7.29 -14.67 -0.07
C ILE A 180 7.55 -13.20 0.28
N PHE A 181 8.54 -12.62 -0.39
CA PHE A 181 8.94 -11.22 -0.25
C PHE A 181 8.39 -10.38 -1.41
N ALA A 182 7.68 -9.30 -1.13
CA ALA A 182 7.20 -8.34 -2.10
C ALA A 182 7.98 -7.02 -1.96
N CYS A 183 8.31 -6.41 -3.10
CA CYS A 183 9.08 -5.19 -3.17
C CYS A 183 8.87 -4.46 -4.49
N GLU A 184 9.11 -3.14 -4.48
CA GLU A 184 9.11 -2.33 -5.69
C GLU A 184 10.40 -1.52 -5.85
N TRP A 185 10.80 -1.34 -7.10
CA TRP A 185 11.99 -0.59 -7.48
C TRP A 185 11.86 0.92 -7.18
N GLY A 186 10.63 1.43 -7.05
CA GLY A 186 10.31 2.84 -6.86
C GLY A 186 10.44 3.67 -8.15
N LYS A 187 10.26 5.00 -8.04
CA LYS A 187 10.35 5.95 -9.17
C LYS A 187 11.77 6.48 -9.45
N ASP A 188 12.72 6.32 -8.53
CA ASP A 188 14.11 6.79 -8.72
C ASP A 188 14.84 5.97 -9.79
N ARG A 189 15.47 6.65 -10.75
CA ARG A 189 16.23 6.05 -11.87
C ARG A 189 17.67 6.57 -11.92
N ARG A 190 18.09 7.37 -10.93
CA ARG A 190 19.43 7.93 -10.91
C ARG A 190 20.43 6.84 -10.51
N ASP A 191 21.42 6.64 -11.36
CA ASP A 191 22.53 5.72 -11.09
C ASP A 191 23.60 6.41 -10.23
N ILE A 192 23.33 6.46 -8.92
CA ILE A 192 24.21 7.07 -7.93
C ILE A 192 24.69 5.97 -6.98
N PRO A 193 26.02 5.74 -6.87
CA PRO A 193 26.57 4.82 -5.88
C PRO A 193 26.04 5.13 -4.47
N ASP A 194 25.64 4.08 -3.75
CA ASP A 194 24.99 4.19 -2.43
C ASP A 194 23.71 5.06 -2.40
N GLY A 195 23.09 5.36 -3.55
CA GLY A 195 21.76 5.95 -3.62
C GLY A 195 20.65 4.95 -3.30
N ASN A 196 19.41 5.43 -3.11
CA ASN A 196 18.27 4.58 -2.74
C ASN A 196 18.04 3.41 -3.71
N MET A 197 18.22 3.62 -5.02
CA MET A 197 18.08 2.54 -6.00
C MET A 197 19.07 1.40 -5.72
N HIS A 198 20.35 1.72 -5.50
CA HIS A 198 21.38 0.73 -5.16
C HIS A 198 21.09 0.04 -3.82
N ARG A 199 20.70 0.80 -2.80
CA ARG A 199 20.38 0.26 -1.47
C ARG A 199 19.17 -0.68 -1.49
N LYS A 200 18.15 -0.35 -2.27
CA LYS A 200 16.99 -1.23 -2.50
C LYS A 200 17.42 -2.53 -3.17
N ILE A 201 18.13 -2.45 -4.30
CA ILE A 201 18.60 -3.63 -5.04
C ILE A 201 19.46 -4.54 -4.15
N GLU A 202 20.39 -3.97 -3.38
CA GLU A 202 21.21 -4.74 -2.45
C GLU A 202 20.35 -5.45 -1.40
N SER A 203 19.32 -4.78 -0.87
CA SER A 203 18.38 -5.36 0.09
C SER A 203 17.58 -6.51 -0.51
N PHE A 204 17.13 -6.37 -1.75
CA PHE A 204 16.40 -7.42 -2.48
C PHE A 204 17.29 -8.64 -2.69
N VAL A 205 18.53 -8.42 -3.12
CA VAL A 205 19.51 -9.49 -3.31
C VAL A 205 19.85 -10.16 -1.98
N ASN A 206 19.99 -9.41 -0.88
CA ASN A 206 20.25 -9.99 0.44
C ASN A 206 19.09 -10.90 0.88
N LEU A 207 17.84 -10.49 0.69
CA LEU A 207 16.68 -11.32 1.03
C LEU A 207 16.57 -12.57 0.14
N ALA A 208 16.91 -12.45 -1.15
CA ALA A 208 16.85 -13.55 -2.12
C ALA A 208 17.97 -14.59 -1.95
N ALA A 209 19.19 -14.15 -1.62
CA ALA A 209 20.37 -15.00 -1.58
C ALA A 209 20.30 -16.10 -0.51
N GLU A 210 21.06 -17.18 -0.71
CA GLU A 210 21.11 -18.33 0.17
C GLU A 210 21.54 -17.99 1.60
N VAL A 211 21.03 -18.74 2.58
CA VAL A 211 21.40 -18.55 3.99
C VAL A 211 22.92 -18.67 4.16
N GLY A 212 23.53 -17.70 4.82
CA GLY A 212 24.99 -17.60 5.00
C GLY A 212 25.69 -16.83 3.87
N GLY A 213 25.07 -16.70 2.70
CA GLY A 213 25.53 -15.84 1.62
C GLY A 213 25.53 -14.35 1.98
N ARG A 214 26.11 -13.52 1.12
CA ARG A 214 26.14 -12.05 1.28
C ARG A 214 26.76 -11.60 2.61
N GLY A 215 27.79 -12.31 3.10
CA GLY A 215 28.40 -12.04 4.40
C GLY A 215 27.46 -12.29 5.57
N GLY A 216 26.63 -13.34 5.49
CA GLY A 216 25.64 -13.69 6.50
C GLY A 216 24.28 -13.00 6.36
N LYS A 217 24.10 -12.12 5.36
CA LYS A 217 22.84 -11.40 5.13
C LYS A 217 21.83 -12.15 4.26
N GLY A 218 22.19 -13.30 3.71
CA GLY A 218 21.28 -14.12 2.90
C GLY A 218 20.01 -14.53 3.64
N GLY A 219 18.85 -14.20 3.08
CA GLY A 219 17.53 -14.50 3.65
C GLY A 219 16.89 -15.79 3.14
N MET A 220 17.24 -16.22 1.93
CA MET A 220 16.64 -17.37 1.24
C MET A 220 15.10 -17.34 1.28
N VAL A 221 14.51 -16.17 0.98
CA VAL A 221 13.06 -16.06 0.77
C VAL A 221 12.65 -17.05 -0.32
N HIS A 222 11.44 -17.60 -0.20
CA HIS A 222 10.95 -18.61 -1.13
C HIS A 222 10.69 -18.03 -2.53
N GLY A 223 10.39 -16.74 -2.59
CA GLY A 223 10.23 -16.03 -3.85
C GLY A 223 10.17 -14.53 -3.62
N VAL A 224 10.46 -13.80 -4.69
CA VAL A 224 10.34 -12.35 -4.76
C VAL A 224 9.18 -11.98 -5.70
N ARG A 225 8.44 -10.93 -5.37
CA ARG A 225 7.35 -10.36 -6.19
C ARG A 225 7.53 -8.85 -6.28
N SER A 226 7.16 -8.30 -7.42
CA SER A 226 7.06 -6.87 -7.74
C SER A 226 5.92 -6.77 -8.73
N LEU A 227 4.80 -6.21 -8.29
CA LEU A 227 3.58 -6.11 -9.07
C LEU A 227 3.50 -4.77 -9.81
N GLY A 228 4.30 -3.78 -9.44
CA GLY A 228 4.26 -2.41 -9.93
C GLY A 228 3.18 -1.55 -9.26
N SER A 229 2.66 -1.97 -8.10
CA SER A 229 1.65 -1.27 -7.30
C SER A 229 1.87 -1.55 -5.82
N ALA A 230 2.27 -0.51 -5.07
CA ALA A 230 2.52 -0.62 -3.63
C ALA A 230 1.21 -0.88 -2.85
N THR A 231 0.10 -0.31 -3.32
CA THR A 231 -1.23 -0.51 -2.76
C THR A 231 -1.66 -1.98 -2.88
N LEU A 232 -1.49 -2.59 -4.05
CA LEU A 232 -1.82 -4.01 -4.25
C LEU A 232 -0.87 -4.92 -3.45
N ASP A 233 0.42 -4.63 -3.39
CA ASP A 233 1.35 -5.40 -2.58
C ASP A 233 0.94 -5.46 -1.10
N LEU A 234 0.47 -4.34 -0.53
CA LEU A 234 -0.08 -4.28 0.82
C LEU A 234 -1.37 -5.11 0.94
N ALA A 235 -2.29 -5.02 -0.02
CA ALA A 235 -3.51 -5.82 -0.04
C ALA A 235 -3.21 -7.33 -0.11
N TYR A 236 -2.28 -7.75 -0.97
CA TYR A 236 -1.83 -9.14 -1.07
C TYR A 236 -1.09 -9.61 0.19
N THR A 237 -0.39 -8.72 0.89
CA THR A 237 0.20 -8.99 2.22
C THR A 237 -0.89 -9.19 3.28
N ALA A 238 -1.91 -8.33 3.31
CA ALA A 238 -3.06 -8.46 4.21
C ALA A 238 -3.85 -9.75 3.95
N MET A 239 -3.97 -10.13 2.68
CA MET A 239 -4.58 -11.38 2.26
C MET A 239 -3.77 -12.61 2.67
N GLY A 240 -2.48 -12.44 2.97
CA GLY A 240 -1.55 -13.53 3.30
C GLY A 240 -0.94 -14.23 2.07
N SER A 241 -1.09 -13.65 0.87
CA SER A 241 -0.42 -14.14 -0.34
C SER A 241 1.05 -13.76 -0.37
N PHE A 242 1.40 -12.61 0.19
CA PHE A 242 2.77 -12.22 0.50
C PHE A 242 2.99 -12.31 2.01
N ASP A 243 4.18 -12.71 2.43
CA ASP A 243 4.53 -12.81 3.85
C ASP A 243 5.14 -11.50 4.37
N ILE A 244 5.95 -10.86 3.53
CA ILE A 244 6.75 -9.67 3.83
C ILE A 244 6.60 -8.71 2.65
N TRP A 245 6.23 -7.47 2.90
CA TRP A 245 6.38 -6.36 1.95
C TRP A 245 7.30 -5.30 2.56
N TRP A 246 8.30 -4.86 1.81
CA TRP A 246 9.25 -3.84 2.24
C TRP A 246 9.46 -2.82 1.15
N GLU A 247 9.21 -1.56 1.47
CA GLU A 247 9.37 -0.49 0.52
C GLU A 247 9.72 0.84 1.18
N GLY A 248 10.52 1.65 0.47
CA GLY A 248 10.69 3.06 0.77
C GLY A 248 10.36 3.92 -0.45
N GLY A 249 9.88 5.12 -0.18
CA GLY A 249 9.53 6.12 -1.18
C GLY A 249 8.03 6.30 -1.43
N CYS A 250 7.19 5.40 -0.92
CA CYS A 250 5.73 5.53 -1.03
C CYS A 250 5.23 6.80 -0.32
N TRP A 251 4.17 7.38 -0.86
CA TRP A 251 3.39 8.46 -0.26
C TRP A 251 2.21 7.91 0.53
N GLU A 252 1.46 8.78 1.18
CA GLU A 252 0.35 8.37 2.03
C GLU A 252 -0.78 7.71 1.27
N TRP A 253 -1.06 8.18 0.05
CA TRP A 253 -2.13 7.64 -0.79
C TRP A 253 -1.83 6.21 -1.26
N ASP A 254 -0.56 5.89 -1.52
CA ASP A 254 -0.09 4.55 -1.87
C ASP A 254 -0.33 3.51 -0.74
N VAL A 255 -0.33 3.94 0.52
CA VAL A 255 -0.25 3.01 1.68
C VAL A 255 -1.40 3.11 2.67
N ALA A 256 -2.12 4.22 2.75
CA ALA A 256 -3.11 4.45 3.82
C ALA A 256 -4.22 3.39 3.81
N ALA A 257 -4.81 3.12 2.64
CA ALA A 257 -5.83 2.08 2.48
C ALA A 257 -5.28 0.69 2.81
N GLY A 258 -4.11 0.35 2.25
CA GLY A 258 -3.45 -0.94 2.47
C GLY A 258 -3.08 -1.19 3.94
N ILE A 259 -2.63 -0.16 4.66
CA ILE A 259 -2.35 -0.22 6.09
C ILE A 259 -3.63 -0.49 6.89
N ALA A 260 -4.74 0.22 6.59
CA ALA A 260 -6.02 -0.04 7.27
C ALA A 260 -6.48 -1.49 7.07
N ILE A 261 -6.33 -2.02 5.86
CA ILE A 261 -6.70 -3.40 5.50
C ILE A 261 -5.79 -4.41 6.22
N LEU A 262 -4.48 -4.19 6.19
CA LEU A 262 -3.49 -5.05 6.83
C LEU A 262 -3.70 -5.14 8.35
N LEU A 263 -3.92 -4.01 9.02
CA LEU A 263 -4.11 -3.97 10.46
C LEU A 263 -5.40 -4.70 10.87
N GLU A 264 -6.51 -4.48 10.17
CA GLU A 264 -7.78 -5.17 10.42
C GLU A 264 -7.74 -6.67 10.06
N ALA A 265 -6.85 -7.08 9.15
CA ALA A 265 -6.58 -8.48 8.88
C ALA A 265 -5.71 -9.15 9.97
N GLY A 266 -5.10 -8.38 10.88
CA GLY A 266 -4.22 -8.88 11.94
C GLY A 266 -2.71 -8.84 11.60
N GLY A 267 -2.32 -8.06 10.61
CA GLY A 267 -0.93 -7.87 10.20
C GLY A 267 -0.09 -7.01 11.16
N LEU A 268 1.15 -6.76 10.75
CA LEU A 268 2.08 -5.84 11.39
C LEU A 268 2.59 -4.86 10.33
N VAL A 269 2.64 -3.56 10.63
CA VAL A 269 3.39 -2.59 9.82
C VAL A 269 4.25 -1.69 10.70
N THR A 270 5.50 -1.52 10.30
CA THR A 270 6.52 -0.71 10.97
C THR A 270 7.43 -0.03 9.93
N THR A 271 8.51 0.60 10.37
CA THR A 271 9.47 1.25 9.48
C THR A 271 10.29 0.25 8.65
N ALA A 272 10.55 0.61 7.40
CA ALA A 272 11.46 -0.13 6.52
C ALA A 272 12.90 -0.16 7.05
N ASN A 273 13.35 0.94 7.66
CA ASN A 273 14.75 1.09 8.03
C ASN A 273 15.09 0.31 9.29
N PRO A 274 16.25 -0.38 9.31
CA PRO A 274 16.71 -1.04 10.51
C PRO A 274 17.13 0.00 11.56
N PRO A 275 16.85 -0.27 12.85
CA PRO A 275 17.43 0.50 13.95
C PRO A 275 18.91 0.14 14.12
N GLU A 276 19.63 0.87 14.99
CA GLU A 276 21.03 0.59 15.31
C GLU A 276 21.24 -0.84 15.82
N ASN A 277 20.35 -1.31 16.71
CA ASN A 277 20.32 -2.69 17.17
C ASN A 277 18.96 -3.36 16.91
N PRO A 278 18.82 -4.15 15.83
CA PRO A 278 17.60 -4.87 15.51
C PRO A 278 17.17 -5.91 16.53
N ASP A 279 18.01 -6.33 17.47
CA ASP A 279 17.65 -7.38 18.45
C ASP A 279 16.86 -6.82 19.64
N THR A 280 17.16 -5.58 20.04
CA THR A 280 16.64 -4.97 21.27
C THR A 280 15.72 -3.79 21.02
N ALA A 281 15.80 -3.17 19.85
CA ALA A 281 14.98 -2.01 19.53
C ALA A 281 13.47 -2.33 19.59
N PRO A 282 12.64 -1.39 20.06
CA PRO A 282 11.18 -1.54 19.99
C PRO A 282 10.71 -1.57 18.54
N ILE A 283 9.66 -2.34 18.27
CA ILE A 283 8.98 -2.33 16.97
C ILE A 283 7.84 -1.35 17.08
N GLU A 284 8.11 -0.11 16.67
CA GLU A 284 7.14 0.98 16.74
C GLU A 284 6.08 0.84 15.63
N LYS A 285 4.89 1.40 15.92
CA LYS A 285 3.86 1.56 14.89
C LYS A 285 4.40 2.45 13.78
N VAL A 286 4.07 2.12 12.54
CA VAL A 286 4.50 2.93 11.42
C VAL A 286 4.00 4.37 11.52
N ARG A 287 4.88 5.30 11.18
CA ARG A 287 4.55 6.71 11.02
C ARG A 287 4.13 6.95 9.57
N LEU A 288 2.85 7.26 9.34
CA LEU A 288 2.36 7.65 8.04
C LEU A 288 3.11 8.92 7.57
N GLY A 289 3.47 8.99 6.29
CA GLY A 289 4.35 10.03 5.75
C GLY A 289 5.85 9.84 5.94
N SER A 290 6.30 8.85 6.73
CA SER A 290 7.73 8.51 6.85
C SER A 290 8.36 8.04 5.54
N ARG A 291 7.54 7.62 4.56
CA ARG A 291 7.97 7.04 3.29
C ARG A 291 8.80 5.76 3.45
N LEU A 292 8.69 5.07 4.59
CA LEU A 292 9.50 3.91 4.94
C LEU A 292 8.60 2.86 5.60
N TYR A 293 8.30 1.77 4.88
CA TYR A 293 7.29 0.80 5.30
C TYR A 293 7.79 -0.64 5.20
N LEU A 294 7.55 -1.40 6.28
CA LEU A 294 7.72 -2.84 6.36
C LEU A 294 6.44 -3.45 6.89
N ALA A 295 5.76 -4.23 6.05
CA ALA A 295 4.56 -4.97 6.42
C ALA A 295 4.84 -6.47 6.51
N ILE A 296 4.29 -7.10 7.55
CA ILE A 296 4.24 -8.55 7.73
C ILE A 296 2.77 -8.97 7.73
N ARG A 297 2.47 -10.05 7.01
CA ARG A 297 1.11 -10.60 6.93
C ARG A 297 0.53 -10.97 8.30
N PRO A 298 -0.80 -11.18 8.39
CA PRO A 298 -1.41 -11.76 9.58
C PRO A 298 -0.82 -13.13 9.95
N ALA A 299 -0.63 -13.38 11.24
CA ALA A 299 -0.09 -14.63 11.77
C ALA A 299 -0.84 -15.09 13.03
N GLY A 300 -1.06 -16.40 13.15
CA GLY A 300 -1.60 -17.02 14.37
C GLY A 300 -0.50 -17.60 15.25
N PRO A 301 -0.85 -18.18 16.40
CA PRO A 301 0.12 -18.70 17.37
C PRO A 301 0.80 -20.00 16.89
N SER A 302 2.00 -20.24 17.41
CA SER A 302 2.71 -21.52 17.38
C SER A 302 2.71 -22.16 18.78
N ALA A 303 3.43 -23.27 18.94
CA ALA A 303 3.62 -23.90 20.25
C ALA A 303 4.45 -23.04 21.22
N THR A 304 5.26 -22.10 20.71
CA THR A 304 6.26 -21.34 21.50
C THR A 304 6.13 -19.83 21.36
N GLU A 305 5.40 -19.35 20.36
CA GLU A 305 5.26 -17.92 20.05
C GLU A 305 3.79 -17.57 19.82
N THR A 306 3.34 -16.42 20.29
CA THR A 306 2.12 -15.78 19.79
C THR A 306 2.31 -15.37 18.33
N GLY A 307 1.20 -15.11 17.62
CA GLY A 307 1.24 -14.60 16.25
C GLY A 307 2.06 -13.31 16.14
N ARG A 308 1.84 -12.36 17.07
CA ARG A 308 2.59 -11.10 17.15
C ARG A 308 4.09 -11.32 17.34
N GLN A 309 4.49 -12.20 18.26
CA GLN A 309 5.92 -12.52 18.47
C GLN A 309 6.57 -13.08 17.20
N SER A 310 5.87 -13.93 16.44
CA SER A 310 6.41 -14.46 15.17
C SER A 310 6.53 -13.39 14.07
N GLN A 311 5.61 -12.41 14.04
CA GLN A 311 5.72 -11.24 13.15
C GLN A 311 6.90 -10.34 13.54
N GLU A 312 7.05 -10.04 14.83
CA GLU A 312 8.14 -9.23 15.36
C GLU A 312 9.51 -9.86 15.11
N ARG A 313 9.64 -11.19 15.31
CA ARG A 313 10.84 -11.93 14.92
C ARG A 313 11.12 -11.75 13.42
N THR A 314 10.11 -11.89 12.57
CA THR A 314 10.26 -11.70 11.11
C THR A 314 10.73 -10.28 10.77
N VAL A 315 10.19 -9.23 11.42
CA VAL A 315 10.66 -7.85 11.25
C VAL A 315 12.16 -7.73 11.52
N ARG A 316 12.62 -8.27 12.66
CA ARG A 316 14.04 -8.21 13.04
C ARG A 316 14.92 -8.93 12.01
N GLU A 317 14.46 -10.08 11.51
CA GLU A 317 15.16 -10.80 10.46
C GLU A 317 15.24 -10.01 9.15
N VAL A 318 14.20 -9.26 8.77
CA VAL A 318 14.26 -8.35 7.62
C VAL A 318 15.25 -7.22 7.87
N TRP A 319 15.17 -6.55 9.02
CA TRP A 319 16.08 -5.46 9.39
C TRP A 319 17.56 -5.85 9.38
N ARG A 320 17.92 -7.08 9.77
CA ARG A 320 19.32 -7.55 9.70
C ARG A 320 19.85 -7.68 8.26
N ARG A 321 18.98 -7.67 7.25
CA ARG A 321 19.33 -7.99 5.86
C ARG A 321 19.17 -6.81 4.90
N VAL A 322 18.31 -5.85 5.23
CA VAL A 322 18.07 -4.67 4.40
C VAL A 322 19.05 -3.54 4.71
N ARG A 323 19.25 -2.66 3.73
CA ARG A 323 20.02 -1.41 3.84
C ARG A 323 19.09 -0.28 4.31
N GLN A 324 19.66 0.69 5.02
CA GLN A 324 18.97 1.92 5.39
C GLN A 324 18.71 2.79 4.15
N LEU A 325 17.45 3.12 3.89
CA LEU A 325 17.01 4.03 2.84
C LEU A 325 17.00 5.49 3.33
N GLU A 326 17.26 6.41 2.42
CA GLU A 326 17.24 7.86 2.65
C GLU A 326 16.03 8.49 1.97
N TYR A 327 14.89 8.45 2.66
CA TYR A 327 13.74 9.26 2.33
C TYR A 327 13.53 10.26 3.46
N THR A 328 13.69 11.54 3.14
CA THR A 328 13.42 12.64 4.08
C THR A 328 12.21 13.42 3.59
N ARG A 329 11.32 13.76 4.51
CA ARG A 329 10.24 14.71 4.28
C ARG A 329 10.09 15.56 5.54
N PRO A 330 10.36 16.88 5.48
CA PRO A 330 10.12 17.77 6.61
C PRO A 330 8.66 17.69 7.08
N GLY A 331 8.46 17.66 8.40
CA GLY A 331 7.12 17.66 9.02
C GLY A 331 6.38 16.32 9.04
N ALA A 332 6.83 15.34 8.26
CA ALA A 332 6.27 13.99 8.23
C ALA A 332 6.84 13.09 9.30
#